data_AF-A0A1F1E3S0-F1
#
_entry.id   AF-A0A1F1E3S0-F1
#
_cell.length_a   1.000
_cell.length_b   1.000
_cell.length_c   1.000
_cell.angle_alpha   90.00
_cell.angle_beta   90.00
_cell.angle_gamma   90.00
#
_symmetry.space_group_name_H-M   'P 1'
#
loop_
_entity.id
_entity.type
_entity.pdbx_description
1 polymer ?
#
loop_
_entity_poly.entity_id
_entity_poly.type
_entity_poly.pdbx_seq_one_letter_code
_entity_poly.pdbx_strand_id
1 'polypeptide(L)'
;MALYENNEDLSLHAASAELGVNRSSLFSWLQQYGTGKRARTKAMRDNAKETTDSERIRQLEKENAKLREERDILRKAAKYFAE
;
A
#
# COMPACT_ATOMS: atom_id res chain seq x y z
N MET A 1 13.11 10.41 -21.07
CA MET A 1 12.81 10.69 -19.64
C MET A 1 11.34 10.98 -19.41
N ALA A 2 10.81 12.07 -19.96
CA ALA A 2 9.42 12.49 -19.75
C ALA A 2 8.40 11.38 -20.04
N LEU A 3 8.64 10.54 -21.07
CA LEU A 3 7.79 9.39 -21.39
C LEU A 3 7.66 8.39 -20.22
N TYR A 4 8.76 8.01 -19.57
CA TYR A 4 8.71 7.07 -18.43
C TYR A 4 8.18 7.72 -17.15
N GLU A 5 8.52 8.99 -16.90
CA GLU A 5 8.11 9.68 -15.67
C GLU A 5 6.65 10.14 -15.66
N ASN A 6 6.05 10.34 -16.84
CA ASN A 6 4.65 10.76 -16.96
C ASN A 6 3.65 9.61 -17.13
N ASN A 7 4.13 8.40 -17.46
CA ASN A 7 3.27 7.24 -17.68
C ASN A 7 3.52 6.19 -16.59
N GLU A 8 2.66 6.14 -15.58
CA GLU A 8 2.79 5.23 -14.43
C GLU A 8 2.64 3.76 -14.80
N ASP A 9 1.91 3.45 -15.88
CA ASP A 9 1.68 2.08 -16.35
C ASP A 9 2.81 1.56 -17.24
N LEU A 10 3.67 2.45 -17.73
CA LEU A 10 4.74 2.07 -18.64
C LEU A 10 5.91 1.49 -17.85
N SER A 11 6.24 0.22 -18.10
CA SER A 11 7.41 -0.40 -17.48
C SER A 11 8.71 0.22 -18.01
N LEU A 12 9.78 0.18 -17.21
CA LEU A 12 11.09 0.68 -17.65
C LEU A 12 11.59 -0.07 -18.89
N HIS A 13 11.25 -1.36 -19.00
CA HIS A 13 11.56 -2.17 -20.18
C HIS A 13 10.81 -1.70 -21.43
N ALA A 14 9.48 -1.50 -21.33
CA ALA A 14 8.67 -1.00 -22.43
C ALA A 14 9.13 0.40 -22.88
N ALA A 15 9.38 1.30 -21.92
CA ALA A 15 9.93 2.61 -22.20
C ALA A 15 11.30 2.54 -22.90
N SER A 16 12.17 1.61 -22.50
CA SER A 16 13.47 1.43 -23.16
C SER A 16 13.33 0.91 -24.59
N ALA A 17 12.40 -0.01 -24.84
CA ALA A 17 12.12 -0.56 -26.16
C ALA A 17 11.54 0.51 -27.10
N GLU A 18 10.59 1.31 -26.61
CA GLU A 18 9.96 2.40 -27.36
C GLU A 18 10.95 3.52 -27.72
N LEU A 19 11.86 3.83 -26.79
CA LEU A 19 12.92 4.81 -27.01
C LEU A 19 14.11 4.25 -27.83
N GLY A 20 14.14 2.95 -28.11
CA GLY A 20 15.25 2.30 -28.81
C GLY A 20 16.58 2.35 -28.05
N VAL A 21 16.54 2.46 -26.71
CA VAL A 21 17.73 2.56 -25.86
C VAL A 21 17.88 1.34 -24.95
N ASN A 22 19.10 1.07 -24.50
CA ASN A 22 19.32 0.04 -23.51
C ASN A 22 18.65 0.42 -22.17
N ARG A 23 17.96 -0.55 -21.54
CA ARG A 23 17.28 -0.37 -20.25
C ARG A 23 18.21 0.15 -19.16
N SER A 24 19.44 -0.35 -19.09
CA SER A 24 20.44 0.08 -18.09
C SER A 24 20.86 1.52 -18.31
N SER A 25 21.03 1.95 -19.56
CA SER A 25 21.31 3.36 -19.89
C SER A 25 20.15 4.27 -19.49
N LEU A 26 18.91 3.86 -19.79
CA LEU A 26 17.72 4.61 -19.37
C LEU A 26 17.63 4.71 -17.85
N PHE A 27 17.96 3.63 -17.12
CA PHE A 27 18.01 3.63 -15.66
C PHE A 27 19.08 4.59 -15.13
N SER A 28 20.31 4.52 -15.65
CA SER A 28 21.40 5.41 -15.22
C SER A 28 21.08 6.88 -15.47
N TRP A 29 20.53 7.20 -16.64
CA TRP A 29 20.08 8.56 -16.91
C TRP A 29 18.92 8.98 -15.98
N LEU A 30 18.04 8.06 -15.57
CA LEU A 30 16.95 8.38 -14.66
C LEU A 30 17.49 8.71 -13.26
N GLN A 31 18.54 8.02 -12.82
CA GLN A 31 19.22 8.34 -11.57
C GLN A 31 19.93 9.70 -11.63
N GLN A 32 20.55 10.02 -12.77
CA GLN A 32 21.39 11.21 -12.91
C GLN A 32 20.60 12.47 -13.27
N TYR A 33 19.53 12.33 -14.06
CA TYR A 33 18.80 13.44 -14.67
C TYR A 33 17.28 13.34 -14.48
N GLY A 34 16.79 12.29 -13.83
CA GLY A 34 15.37 12.14 -13.54
C GLY A 34 14.88 13.20 -12.56
N THR A 35 13.59 13.53 -12.65
CA THR A 35 12.91 14.48 -11.76
C THR A 35 12.37 13.81 -10.49
N GLY A 36 12.44 12.48 -10.44
CA GLY A 36 11.91 11.66 -9.34
C GLY A 36 10.38 11.75 -9.21
N LYS A 37 9.68 12.35 -10.18
CA LYS A 37 8.22 12.56 -10.15
C LYS A 37 7.48 11.25 -9.88
N ARG A 38 7.81 10.20 -10.64
CA ARG A 38 7.17 8.89 -10.51
C ARG A 38 7.43 8.24 -9.14
N ALA A 39 8.63 8.37 -8.59
CA ALA A 39 8.96 7.86 -7.27
C ALA A 39 8.16 8.59 -6.18
N ARG A 40 8.02 9.91 -6.28
CA ARG A 40 7.20 10.72 -5.36
C ARG A 40 5.72 10.37 -5.43
N THR A 41 5.15 10.23 -6.64
CA THR A 41 3.74 9.84 -6.77
C THR A 41 3.47 8.46 -6.20
N LYS A 42 4.38 7.50 -6.44
CA LYS A 42 4.29 6.16 -5.85
C LYS A 42 4.32 6.23 -4.32
N ALA A 43 5.28 6.95 -3.74
CA ALA A 43 5.38 7.11 -2.29
C ALA A 43 4.13 7.76 -1.68
N MET A 44 3.56 8.78 -2.34
CA MET A 44 2.33 9.42 -1.87
C MET A 44 1.14 8.44 -1.87
N ARG A 45 1.00 7.61 -2.92
CA ARG A 45 -0.05 6.57 -2.98
C ARG A 45 0.15 5.50 -1.93
N ASP A 46 1.38 5.04 -1.73
CA ASP A 46 1.72 4.02 -0.74
C ASP A 46 1.42 4.53 0.68
N ASN A 47 1.82 5.77 1.00
CA ASN A 47 1.49 6.42 2.27
C ASN A 47 -0.03 6.56 2.47
N ALA A 48 -0.77 6.95 1.43
CA ALA A 48 -2.23 7.07 1.51
C ALA A 48 -2.89 5.70 1.81
N LYS A 49 -2.38 4.62 1.22
CA LYS A 49 -2.86 3.26 1.51
C LYS A 49 -2.54 2.85 2.96
N GLU A 50 -1.32 3.10 3.41
CA GLU A 50 -0.91 2.81 4.79
C GLU A 50 -1.77 3.55 5.81
N THR A 51 -2.13 4.82 5.55
CA THR A 51 -3.06 5.56 6.40
C THR A 51 -4.45 4.93 6.45
N THR A 52 -5.00 4.51 5.29
CA THR A 52 -6.33 3.88 5.25
C THR A 52 -6.36 2.51 5.92
N ASP A 53 -5.29 1.73 5.75
CA ASP A 53 -5.17 0.42 6.39
C ASP A 53 -5.04 0.55 7.90
N SER A 54 -4.30 1.57 8.37
CA SER A 54 -4.15 1.85 9.82
C SER A 54 -5.49 2.19 10.48
N GLU A 55 -6.33 3.01 9.83
CA GLU A 55 -7.68 3.32 10.31
C GLU A 55 -8.56 2.06 10.37
N ARG A 56 -8.50 1.22 9.34
CA ARG A 56 -9.24 -0.04 9.28
C ARG A 56 -8.81 -1.00 10.38
N ILE A 57 -7.51 -1.13 10.63
CA ILE A 57 -6.96 -1.98 11.71
C ILE A 57 -7.49 -1.50 13.05
N ARG A 58 -7.43 -0.20 13.35
CA ARG A 58 -7.94 0.37 14.61
C ARG A 58 -9.42 0.08 14.83
N GLN A 59 -10.23 0.16 13.78
CA GLN A 59 -11.65 -0.16 13.85
C GLN A 59 -11.88 -1.65 14.15
N LEU A 60 -11.16 -2.54 13.44
CA LEU A 60 -11.26 -3.98 13.65
C LEU A 60 -10.79 -4.40 15.04
N GLU A 61 -9.74 -3.81 15.58
CA GLU A 61 -9.26 -4.07 16.93
C GLU A 61 -10.30 -3.70 17.98
N LYS A 62 -10.96 -2.54 17.82
CA LYS A 62 -12.04 -2.09 18.69
C LYS A 62 -13.24 -3.05 18.66
N GLU A 63 -13.64 -3.49 17.47
CA GLU A 63 -14.72 -4.47 17.31
C GLU A 63 -14.35 -5.82 17.92
N ASN A 64 -13.12 -6.29 17.71
CA ASN A 64 -12.65 -7.55 18.28
C ASN A 64 -12.66 -7.51 19.81
N ALA A 65 -12.23 -6.40 20.41
CA ALA A 65 -12.26 -6.20 21.86
C ALA A 65 -13.70 -6.30 22.40
N LYS A 66 -14.66 -5.61 21.76
CA LYS A 66 -16.08 -5.65 22.13
C LYS A 66 -16.66 -7.06 22.02
N LEU A 67 -16.40 -7.76 20.91
CA LEU A 67 -16.89 -9.13 20.69
C LEU A 67 -16.32 -10.11 21.72
N ARG A 68 -15.05 -9.94 22.13
CA ARG A 68 -14.45 -10.77 23.19
C ARG A 68 -15.12 -10.55 24.53
N GLU A 69 -15.42 -9.31 24.88
CA GLU A 69 -16.16 -8.97 26.10
C GLU A 69 -17.56 -9.58 26.10
N GLU A 70 -18.32 -9.42 25.01
CA GLU A 70 -19.64 -10.03 24.84
C GLU A 70 -19.59 -11.55 24.98
N ARG A 71 -18.62 -12.20 24.32
CA ARG A 71 -18.39 -13.65 24.44
C ARG A 71 -18.14 -14.05 25.89
N ASP A 72 -17.37 -13.27 26.64
CA ASP A 72 -17.03 -13.57 28.03
C ASP A 72 -18.22 -13.44 28.96
N ILE A 73 -19.05 -12.42 28.75
CA ILE A 73 -20.32 -12.26 29.47
C ILE A 73 -21.23 -13.45 29.18
N LEU A 74 -21.42 -13.81 27.91
CA LEU A 74 -22.27 -14.93 27.51
C LEU A 74 -21.77 -16.26 28.08
N ARG A 75 -20.45 -16.50 28.07
CA ARG A 75 -19.86 -17.71 28.66
C ARG A 75 -20.12 -17.78 30.17
N LYS A 76 -19.99 -16.67 30.89
CA LYS A 76 -20.28 -16.61 32.34
C LYS A 76 -21.76 -16.89 32.60
N ALA A 77 -22.66 -16.28 31.81
CA ALA A 77 -24.10 -16.50 31.93
C ALA A 77 -24.46 -17.97 31.67
N ALA A 78 -23.93 -18.57 30.60
CA ALA A 78 -24.17 -19.97 30.27
C ALA A 78 -23.74 -20.92 31.39
N LYS A 79 -22.61 -20.63 32.07
CA LYS A 79 -22.17 -21.40 33.24
C LYS A 79 -23.17 -21.26 34.40
N TYR A 80 -23.61 -20.05 34.70
CA TYR A 80 -24.57 -19.80 35.78
C TYR A 80 -25.92 -20.49 35.56
N PHE A 81 -26.40 -20.56 34.31
CA PHE A 81 -27.68 -21.22 33.97
C PHE A 81 -27.59 -22.74 33.82
N ALA A 82 -26.38 -23.32 33.84
CA ALA A 82 -26.17 -24.77 33.79
C ALA A 82 -26.01 -25.41 35.18
N GLU A 83 -25.92 -24.58 36.23
CA GLU A 83 -26.07 -24.95 37.64
C GLU A 83 -27.55 -24.91 38.05
#